data_AF-A0A0J7K8X3-F1
#
_entry.id   AF-A0A0J7K8X3-F1
#
_cell.length_a   1.000
_cell.length_b   1.000
_cell.length_c   1.000
_cell.angle_alpha   90.00
_cell.angle_beta   90.00
_cell.angle_gamma   90.00
#
_symmetry.space_group_name_H-M   'P 1'
#
loop_
_entity.id
_entity.type
_entity.pdbx_description
1 polymer ?
#
loop_
_entity_poly.entity_id
_entity_poly.type
_entity_poly.pdbx_seq_one_letter_code
_entity_poly.pdbx_strand_id
1 'polypeptide(L)'
;MKWPLGAVIAQACHACTAVTHLFYNDAHTQAYLADLDNMHKVVLEAADEADLQTLCSKLKEDDIQHKLWIEQPENVATCLVTKPYPKDKVQSYFKKYKLLKV
;
A
#
# COMPACT_ATOMS: atom_id res chain seq x y z
N MET A 1 -15.61 2.73 3.45
CA MET A 1 -16.52 1.68 2.92
C MET A 1 -16.65 0.56 3.96
N LYS A 2 -17.82 -0.05 4.17
CA LYS A 2 -17.99 -1.15 5.14
C LYS A 2 -17.68 -2.52 4.50
N TRP A 3 -16.41 -2.77 4.19
CA TRP A 3 -15.98 -4.09 3.73
C TRP A 3 -15.89 -5.06 4.92
N PRO A 4 -16.28 -6.34 4.77
CA PRO A 4 -15.93 -7.36 5.75
C PRO A 4 -14.41 -7.43 5.93
N LEU A 5 -13.95 -7.68 7.15
CA LEU A 5 -12.51 -7.72 7.46
C LEU A 5 -11.74 -8.68 6.54
N GLY A 6 -12.28 -9.88 6.29
CA GLY A 6 -11.66 -10.85 5.40
C GLY A 6 -11.44 -10.32 3.98
N ALA A 7 -12.38 -9.50 3.48
CA ALA A 7 -12.24 -8.88 2.17
C ALA A 7 -11.15 -7.80 2.19
N VAL A 8 -11.09 -6.94 3.22
CA VAL A 8 -9.99 -5.96 3.39
C VAL A 8 -8.62 -6.64 3.39
N ILE A 9 -8.49 -7.77 4.10
CA ILE A 9 -7.25 -8.56 4.13
C ILE A 9 -6.89 -9.08 2.73
N ALA A 10 -7.85 -9.65 2.00
CA ALA A 10 -7.61 -10.15 0.64
C ALA A 10 -7.12 -9.04 -0.30
N GLN A 11 -7.75 -7.86 -0.27
CA GLN A 11 -7.33 -6.70 -1.06
C GLN A 11 -5.89 -6.27 -0.72
N ALA A 12 -5.54 -6.23 0.56
CA ALA A 12 -4.19 -5.91 1.00
C ALA A 12 -3.16 -6.95 0.53
N CYS A 13 -3.50 -8.25 0.60
CA CYS A 13 -2.65 -9.32 0.10
C CYS A 13 -2.41 -9.22 -1.40
N HIS A 14 -3.45 -8.97 -2.20
CA HIS A 14 -3.35 -8.77 -3.64
C HIS A 14 -2.45 -7.56 -3.96
N ALA A 15 -2.68 -6.42 -3.31
CA ALA A 15 -1.88 -5.22 -3.48
C ALA A 15 -0.39 -5.46 -3.14
N CYS A 16 -0.11 -6.10 -1.99
CA CYS A 16 1.25 -6.41 -1.55
C CYS A 16 1.97 -7.36 -2.54
N THR A 17 1.27 -8.35 -3.07
CA THR A 17 1.83 -9.29 -4.04
C THR A 17 2.16 -8.57 -5.34
N ALA A 18 1.23 -7.75 -5.84
CA ALA A 18 1.41 -6.97 -7.06
C ALA A 18 2.57 -5.98 -6.96
N VAL A 19 2.67 -5.20 -5.86
CA VAL A 19 3.74 -4.22 -5.70
C VAL A 19 5.11 -4.88 -5.56
N THR A 20 5.16 -6.03 -4.87
CA THR A 20 6.41 -6.81 -4.74
C THR A 20 6.86 -7.33 -6.10
N HIS A 21 5.94 -7.82 -6.93
CA HIS A 21 6.26 -8.27 -8.28
C HIS A 21 6.74 -7.12 -9.18
N LEU A 22 6.02 -5.99 -9.20
CA LEU A 22 6.34 -4.83 -10.03
C LEU A 22 7.72 -4.24 -9.71
N PHE A 23 8.11 -4.24 -8.44
CA PHE A 23 9.35 -3.64 -7.96
C PHE A 23 10.31 -4.65 -7.36
N TYR A 24 10.27 -5.90 -7.85
CA TYR A 24 11.06 -7.00 -7.31
C TYR A 24 12.55 -6.66 -7.30
N ASN A 25 13.09 -6.14 -8.40
CA ASN A 25 14.52 -5.83 -8.54
C ASN A 25 14.97 -4.53 -7.85
N ASP A 26 14.08 -3.80 -7.19
CA ASP A 26 14.47 -2.59 -6.46
C ASP A 26 15.32 -2.94 -5.23
N ALA A 27 16.33 -2.12 -4.93
CA ALA A 27 17.28 -2.39 -3.86
C ALA A 27 16.62 -2.46 -2.47
N HIS A 28 15.62 -1.62 -2.20
CA HIS A 28 14.88 -1.66 -0.92
C HIS A 28 13.95 -2.86 -0.86
N THR A 29 13.29 -3.21 -1.96
CA THR A 29 12.49 -4.45 -2.03
C THR A 29 13.37 -5.68 -1.79
N GLN A 30 14.52 -5.78 -2.45
CA GLN A 30 15.46 -6.90 -2.25
C GLN A 30 15.97 -6.98 -0.81
N ALA A 31 16.38 -5.85 -0.22
CA ALA A 31 16.80 -5.82 1.19
C ALA A 31 15.68 -6.27 2.15
N TYR A 32 14.45 -5.85 1.89
CA TYR A 32 13.28 -6.25 2.67
C TYR A 32 12.94 -7.74 2.53
N LEU A 33 13.12 -8.31 1.33
CA LEU A 33 12.89 -9.74 1.07
C LEU A 33 14.05 -10.64 1.52
N ALA A 34 15.25 -10.09 1.74
CA ALA A 34 16.39 -10.83 2.26
C ALA A 34 16.29 -11.11 3.78
N ASP A 35 15.47 -10.34 4.50
CA ASP A 35 15.27 -10.44 5.95
C ASP A 35 13.81 -10.71 6.31
N LEU A 36 13.33 -11.88 5.88
CA LEU A 36 11.91 -12.25 5.92
C LEU A 36 11.30 -12.22 7.33
N ASP A 37 12.08 -12.63 8.35
CA ASP A 37 11.61 -12.71 9.73
C ASP A 37 11.48 -11.33 10.40
N ASN A 38 12.09 -10.28 9.84
CA ASN A 38 12.03 -8.90 10.36
C ASN A 38 11.22 -7.94 9.45
N MET A 39 10.40 -8.48 8.54
CA MET A 39 9.53 -7.69 7.67
C MET A 39 8.50 -6.89 8.48
N HIS A 40 8.56 -5.56 8.41
CA HIS A 40 7.56 -4.68 9.01
C HIS A 40 6.56 -4.16 7.97
N LYS A 41 5.27 -4.10 8.34
CA LYS A 41 4.21 -3.43 7.56
C LYS A 41 3.35 -2.60 8.51
N VAL A 42 2.92 -1.43 8.03
CA VAL A 42 1.96 -0.58 8.74
C VAL A 42 0.71 -0.50 7.90
N VAL A 43 -0.43 -0.85 8.50
CA VAL A 43 -1.74 -0.80 7.82
C VAL A 43 -2.49 0.43 8.31
N LEU A 44 -2.85 1.30 7.37
CA LEU A 44 -3.49 2.58 7.62
C LEU A 44 -4.87 2.62 6.96
N GLU A 45 -5.79 3.35 7.58
CA GLU A 45 -7.15 3.54 7.08
C GLU A 45 -7.25 4.85 6.29
N ALA A 46 -7.69 4.75 5.03
CA ALA A 46 -8.13 5.88 4.22
C ALA A 46 -9.63 6.13 4.42
N ALA A 47 -10.07 7.39 4.32
CA ALA A 47 -11.48 7.74 4.56
C ALA A 47 -12.42 7.13 3.52
N ASP A 48 -12.02 7.19 2.24
CA ASP A 48 -12.78 6.74 1.09
C ASP A 48 -11.86 6.50 -0.13
N GLU A 49 -12.46 6.16 -1.26
CA GLU A 49 -11.77 5.96 -2.53
C GLU A 49 -11.10 7.24 -3.04
N ALA A 50 -11.71 8.42 -2.84
CA ALA A 50 -11.15 9.69 -3.31
C ALA A 50 -9.86 10.05 -2.56
N ASP A 51 -9.79 9.74 -1.26
CA ASP A 51 -8.58 9.89 -0.44
C ASP A 51 -7.46 8.96 -0.94
N LEU A 52 -7.78 7.71 -1.31
CA LEU A 52 -6.81 6.79 -1.93
C LEU A 52 -6.29 7.32 -3.28
N GLN A 53 -7.18 7.82 -4.14
CA GLN A 53 -6.81 8.38 -5.45
C GLN A 53 -5.95 9.64 -5.30
N THR A 54 -6.28 10.50 -4.34
CA THR A 54 -5.51 11.72 -4.04
C THR A 54 -4.09 11.35 -3.57
N LEU A 55 -3.96 10.37 -2.68
CA LEU A 55 -2.67 9.87 -2.24
C LEU A 55 -1.89 9.23 -3.39
N CYS A 56 -2.55 8.41 -4.22
CA CYS A 56 -1.96 7.78 -5.40
C CYS A 56 -1.35 8.83 -6.35
N SER A 57 -2.10 9.89 -6.67
CA SER A 57 -1.62 11.00 -7.50
C SER A 57 -0.41 11.68 -6.86
N LYS A 58 -0.46 11.95 -5.55
CA LYS A 58 0.66 12.60 -4.85
C LYS A 58 1.93 11.75 -4.83
N LEU A 59 1.80 10.44 -4.60
CA LEU A 59 2.93 9.52 -4.66
C LEU A 59 3.50 9.43 -6.08
N LYS A 60 2.65 9.49 -7.11
CA LYS A 60 3.08 9.48 -8.51
C LYS A 60 3.85 10.75 -8.90
N GLU A 61 3.38 11.92 -8.46
CA GLU A 61 4.05 13.20 -8.69
C GLU A 61 5.47 13.23 -8.10
N ASP A 62 5.65 12.64 -6.92
CA ASP A 62 6.91 12.64 -6.20
C ASP A 62 7.77 11.39 -6.50
N ASP A 63 7.43 10.64 -7.55
CA ASP A 63 8.10 9.40 -7.99
C ASP A 63 8.31 8.37 -6.87
N ILE A 64 7.30 8.19 -6.02
CA ILE A 64 7.25 7.10 -5.03
C ILE A 64 6.58 5.90 -5.70
N GLN A 65 7.30 4.79 -5.85
CA GLN A 65 6.81 3.56 -6.46
C GLN A 65 5.74 2.89 -5.57
N HIS A 66 4.56 2.71 -6.14
CA HIS A 66 3.38 2.19 -5.44
C HIS A 66 2.47 1.41 -6.39
N LYS A 67 1.48 0.72 -5.82
CA LYS A 67 0.41 0.04 -6.53
C LYS A 67 -0.92 0.42 -5.90
N LEU A 68 -1.80 1.02 -6.71
CA LEU A 68 -3.23 1.11 -6.43
C LEU A 68 -3.90 -0.19 -6.92
N TRP A 69 -4.49 -0.93 -6.00
CA TRP A 69 -5.28 -2.11 -6.27
C TRP A 69 -6.73 -1.71 -6.54
N ILE A 70 -7.24 -2.17 -7.68
CA ILE A 70 -8.60 -1.92 -8.15
C ILE A 70 -9.31 -3.26 -8.17
N GLU A 71 -10.34 -3.40 -7.33
CA GLU A 71 -11.11 -4.63 -7.24
C GLU A 71 -12.10 -4.75 -8.40
N GLN A 72 -12.21 -5.96 -8.94
CA GLN A 72 -13.14 -6.32 -10.02
C GLN A 72 -14.26 -7.22 -9.48
N PRO A 73 -15.48 -7.19 -10.08
CA PRO A 73 -15.86 -6.45 -11.29
C PRO A 73 -16.30 -5.00 -11.07
N GLU A 74 -16.41 -4.53 -9.83
CA GLU A 74 -16.96 -3.20 -9.51
C GLU A 74 -16.02 -2.05 -9.90
N ASN A 75 -14.76 -2.33 -10.19
CA ASN A 75 -13.73 -1.39 -10.60
C ASN A 75 -13.48 -0.27 -9.56
N VAL A 76 -13.40 -0.65 -8.29
CA VAL A 76 -13.26 0.26 -7.14
C VAL A 76 -11.84 0.20 -6.59
N ALA A 77 -11.23 1.35 -6.29
CA ALA A 77 -9.94 1.36 -5.60
C ALA A 77 -10.08 0.99 -4.11
N THR A 78 -9.49 -0.13 -3.72
CA THR A 78 -9.68 -0.70 -2.37
C THR A 78 -8.42 -0.66 -1.51
N CYS A 79 -7.24 -0.63 -2.11
CA CYS A 79 -5.98 -0.63 -1.37
C CYS A 79 -4.88 0.11 -2.16
N LEU A 80 -4.09 0.92 -1.46
CA LEU A 80 -2.88 1.54 -1.98
C LEU A 80 -1.69 1.09 -1.14
N VAL A 81 -0.65 0.60 -1.80
CA VAL A 81 0.55 0.11 -1.12
C VAL A 81 1.80 0.63 -1.84
N THR A 82 2.82 1.03 -1.09
CA THR A 82 4.14 1.32 -1.66
C THR A 82 4.96 0.05 -1.77
N LYS A 83 5.99 0.04 -2.62
CA LYS A 83 7.05 -0.96 -2.43
C LYS A 83 7.70 -0.78 -1.04
N PRO A 84 8.51 -1.72 -0.55
CA PRO A 84 9.30 -1.50 0.65
C PRO A 84 10.17 -0.23 0.54
N TYR A 85 10.18 0.57 1.61
CA TYR A 85 10.97 1.79 1.71
C TYR A 85 11.50 1.98 3.13
N PRO A 86 12.64 2.68 3.29
CA PRO A 86 13.01 3.30 4.55
C PRO A 86 11.91 4.25 5.02
N LYS A 87 11.57 4.18 6.31
CA LYS A 87 10.45 4.94 6.89
C LYS A 87 10.56 6.44 6.66
N ASP A 88 11.74 7.00 6.81
CA ASP A 88 12.05 8.43 6.62
C ASP A 88 11.76 8.93 5.20
N LYS A 89 11.80 8.05 4.19
CA LYS A 89 11.49 8.40 2.79
C LYS A 89 10.01 8.58 2.51
N VAL A 90 9.14 7.87 3.25
CA VAL A 90 7.71 7.79 2.92
C VAL A 90 6.78 8.27 4.04
N GLN A 91 7.26 8.39 5.27
CA GLN A 91 6.42 8.70 6.44
C GLN A 91 5.63 10.01 6.30
N SER A 92 6.18 11.02 5.60
CA SER A 92 5.54 12.32 5.40
C SER A 92 4.18 12.23 4.69
N TYR A 93 4.01 11.29 3.77
CA TYR A 93 2.76 11.04 3.03
C TYR A 93 1.70 10.37 3.91
N PHE A 94 2.14 9.48 4.79
CA PHE A 94 1.26 8.58 5.54
C PHE A 94 0.88 9.07 6.93
N LYS A 95 1.60 10.05 7.50
CA LYS A 95 1.40 10.53 8.88
C LYS A 95 -0.02 11.03 9.21
N LYS A 96 -0.78 11.46 8.20
CA LYS A 96 -2.15 11.98 8.38
C LYS A 96 -3.19 10.87 8.55
N TYR A 97 -2.86 9.64 8.14
CA TYR A 97 -3.74 8.49 8.22
C TYR A 97 -3.63 7.81 9.58
N LYS A 98 -4.72 7.20 10.03
CA LYS A 98 -4.78 6.46 11.30
C LYS A 98 -4.48 4.98 11.04
N LEU A 99 -3.98 4.29 12.06
CA LEU A 99 -3.88 2.83 12.01
C LEU A 99 -5.26 2.22 11.77
N LEU A 100 -5.33 1.27 10.83
CA LEU A 100 -6.56 0.52 10.60
C LEU A 100 -6.94 -0.21 11.89
N LYS A 101 -8.15 0.07 12.39
CA LYS A 101 -8.70 -0.62 13.54
C LYS A 101 -9.47 -1.85 13.07
N VAL A 102 -9.11 -3.00 13.65
CA VAL A 102 -9.76 -4.30 13.48
C VAL A 102 -10.71 -4.57 14.63
#